data_AF-A0A3M0GCF8-F1
#
_entry.id   AF-A0A3M0GCF8-F1
#
_cell.length_a   1.000
_cell.length_b   1.000
_cell.length_c   1.000
_cell.angle_alpha   90.00
_cell.angle_beta   90.00
_cell.angle_gamma   90.00
#
_symmetry.space_group_name_H-M   'P 1'
#
loop_
_entity.id
_entity.type
_entity.pdbx_description
1 polymer ?
#
loop_
_entity_poly.entity_id
_entity_poly.type
_entity_poly.pdbx_seq_one_letter_code
_entity_poly.pdbx_strand_id
1 'polypeptide(L)'
;MIRVRHDVAALWVITVIAVSAGWTGIVTRVGIDQVNSGQAVFLSLCALAAPVLATLMVARHPQERFGPLLGFTVLAAMLAACRATDLGPVAPIAGITALLTAPLPAFVVSRYSALTFPPRAVRLVSYSFWAAAALGVVLVLVLTLGGSVPPALWFTAAPGRVAGPAMVLLVVHSALVCTGPLGLAGTSVIRRMPRASRIAARPILWPVACWALALTASEIWAVASAVGPPAPNLSNADATLFVILPAFLAGAIAAGIGWIDMTVRIPTSPSGTPLPRTRTIDVERYLSRALADPSIRVLYPVDGAPGWVNAAGRSTSPETGAADRATTVIVRGSGVIGLIDQDSATTAYPDAVELVATGAGLIMETERLRASAALDLEQARLLAQRLLVASDEPRSALRTTLVDGPLAELASIAHALAGGTPVVDVVARINAVAADVRTISHGVFSASLTVGGLRAALGSHLVPDRRYPPIIEMTTYLAAKADPAATIEETMGEDGPCLVVHTGPAPAFDVRDRVTALGGTVSNQDGGWIITVPTAAGQDHG
;
A
#
# COMPACT_ATOMS: atom_id res chain seq x y z
N MET A 1 -9.31 -2.36 -31.79
CA MET A 1 -8.58 -1.09 -32.06
C MET A 1 -9.26 -0.19 -33.08
N ILE A 2 -9.68 -0.67 -34.25
CA ILE A 2 -10.27 0.17 -35.31
C ILE A 2 -11.52 0.93 -34.84
N ARG A 3 -12.45 0.26 -34.14
CA ARG A 3 -13.70 0.89 -33.62
C ARG A 3 -13.43 2.02 -32.63
N VAL A 4 -12.53 1.79 -31.68
CA VAL A 4 -12.12 2.78 -30.66
C VAL A 4 -11.53 4.05 -31.30
N ARG A 5 -10.80 3.87 -32.40
CA ARG A 5 -10.18 4.96 -33.15
C ARG A 5 -11.22 5.84 -33.87
N HIS A 6 -12.32 5.24 -34.32
CA HIS A 6 -13.45 5.97 -34.92
C HIS A 6 -14.24 6.74 -33.86
N ASP A 7 -14.50 6.14 -32.70
CA ASP A 7 -15.21 6.81 -31.60
C ASP A 7 -14.43 8.04 -31.09
N VAL A 8 -13.11 7.91 -30.95
CA VAL A 8 -12.22 9.02 -30.59
C VAL A 8 -12.20 10.12 -31.65
N ALA A 9 -12.10 9.75 -32.93
CA ALA A 9 -12.10 10.72 -34.02
C ALA A 9 -13.44 11.49 -34.09
N ALA A 10 -14.57 10.78 -33.94
CA ALA A 10 -15.88 11.40 -33.88
C ALA A 10 -15.99 12.40 -32.72
N LEU A 11 -15.45 12.07 -31.53
CA LEU A 11 -15.50 12.93 -30.36
C LEU A 11 -14.70 14.24 -30.55
N TRP A 12 -13.54 14.16 -31.20
CA TRP A 12 -12.76 15.34 -31.59
C TRP A 12 -13.48 16.20 -32.62
N VAL A 13 -14.12 15.59 -33.62
CA VAL A 13 -14.91 16.33 -34.63
C VAL A 13 -16.06 17.09 -33.95
N ILE A 14 -16.83 16.43 -33.08
CA ILE A 14 -17.94 17.09 -32.38
C ILE A 14 -17.41 18.20 -31.46
N THR A 15 -16.24 18.02 -30.84
CA THR A 15 -15.64 19.06 -30.00
C THR A 15 -15.20 20.27 -30.81
N VAL A 16 -14.54 20.08 -31.95
CA VAL A 16 -14.19 21.18 -32.85
C VAL A 16 -15.44 21.95 -33.31
N ILE A 17 -16.52 21.23 -33.65
CA ILE A 17 -17.80 21.85 -34.04
C ILE A 17 -18.39 22.67 -32.89
N ALA A 18 -18.44 22.12 -31.67
CA ALA A 18 -19.01 22.81 -30.52
C ALA A 18 -18.19 24.03 -30.08
N VAL A 19 -16.85 23.90 -30.08
CA VAL A 19 -15.93 25.02 -29.79
C VAL A 19 -16.12 26.12 -30.82
N SER A 20 -16.16 25.76 -32.11
CA SER A 20 -16.34 26.72 -33.20
C SER A 20 -17.69 27.42 -33.13
N ALA A 21 -18.78 26.67 -32.86
CA ALA A 21 -20.11 27.25 -32.69
C ALA A 21 -20.20 28.17 -31.47
N GLY A 22 -19.61 27.78 -30.33
CA GLY A 22 -19.53 28.61 -29.13
C GLY A 22 -18.73 29.89 -29.36
N TRP A 23 -17.56 29.80 -30.01
CA TRP A 23 -16.73 30.97 -30.35
C TRP A 23 -17.44 31.92 -31.31
N THR A 24 -18.05 31.38 -32.36
CA THR A 24 -18.84 32.16 -33.32
C THR A 24 -19.92 32.94 -32.58
N GLY A 25 -20.58 32.29 -31.62
CA GLY A 25 -21.65 32.90 -30.84
C GLY A 25 -21.23 33.99 -29.86
N ILE A 26 -20.09 33.81 -29.20
CA ILE A 26 -19.52 34.82 -28.31
C ILE A 26 -19.09 36.05 -29.13
N VAL A 27 -18.43 35.82 -30.26
CA VAL A 27 -17.95 36.88 -31.16
C VAL A 27 -19.11 37.67 -31.76
N THR A 28 -20.19 37.01 -32.18
CA THR A 28 -21.36 37.69 -32.76
C THR A 28 -22.11 38.55 -31.74
N ARG A 29 -22.11 38.18 -30.46
CA ARG A 29 -22.88 38.88 -29.42
C ARG A 29 -22.13 40.04 -28.77
N VAL A 30 -20.85 39.85 -28.48
CA VAL A 30 -20.05 40.80 -27.69
C VAL A 30 -19.23 41.71 -28.61
N GLY A 31 -19.01 41.31 -29.86
CA GLY A 31 -18.01 41.93 -30.73
C GLY A 31 -16.61 41.53 -30.27
N ILE A 32 -15.70 41.28 -31.21
CA ILE A 32 -14.33 40.81 -30.92
C ILE A 32 -13.63 41.74 -29.91
N ASP A 33 -13.94 43.02 -29.96
CA ASP A 33 -13.29 44.08 -29.19
C ASP A 33 -13.72 44.15 -27.71
N GLN A 34 -14.84 43.52 -27.32
CA GLN A 34 -15.31 43.50 -25.93
C GLN A 34 -15.24 42.11 -25.27
N VAL A 35 -14.77 41.10 -25.99
CA VAL A 35 -14.57 39.77 -25.40
C VAL A 35 -13.41 39.85 -24.42
N ASN A 36 -13.76 39.83 -23.12
CA ASN A 36 -12.77 39.83 -22.06
C ASN A 36 -11.89 38.58 -22.23
N SER A 37 -10.62 38.76 -22.59
CA SER A 37 -9.76 37.72 -23.17
C SER A 37 -9.66 36.48 -22.26
N GLY A 38 -9.76 36.69 -20.94
CA GLY A 38 -9.77 35.61 -19.95
C GLY A 38 -10.97 34.65 -20.06
N GLN A 39 -12.18 35.14 -20.35
CA GLN A 39 -13.38 34.29 -20.42
C GLN A 39 -13.36 33.39 -21.66
N ALA A 40 -12.94 33.94 -22.80
CA ALA A 40 -12.81 33.18 -24.04
C ALA A 40 -11.69 32.13 -23.97
N VAL A 41 -10.54 32.50 -23.41
CA VAL A 41 -9.43 31.56 -23.16
C VAL A 41 -9.89 30.44 -22.23
N PHE A 42 -10.61 30.78 -21.16
CA PHE A 42 -11.10 29.80 -20.19
C PHE A 42 -12.11 28.81 -20.79
N LEU A 43 -13.13 29.29 -21.51
CA LEU A 43 -14.11 28.44 -22.21
C LEU A 43 -13.44 27.53 -23.24
N SER A 44 -12.45 28.06 -23.97
CA SER A 44 -11.68 27.30 -24.96
C SER A 44 -10.86 26.19 -24.30
N LEU A 45 -10.22 26.49 -23.17
CA LEU A 45 -9.46 25.52 -22.36
C LEU A 45 -10.36 24.41 -21.80
N CYS A 46 -11.52 24.76 -21.24
CA CYS A 46 -12.47 23.77 -20.74
C CYS A 46 -13.03 22.88 -21.86
N ALA A 47 -13.35 23.45 -23.01
CA ALA A 47 -13.87 22.71 -24.14
C ALA A 47 -12.81 21.81 -24.78
N LEU A 48 -11.53 22.20 -24.79
CA LEU A 48 -10.41 21.35 -25.24
C LEU A 48 -10.00 20.30 -24.21
N ALA A 49 -10.15 20.57 -22.92
CA ALA A 49 -9.82 19.60 -21.87
C ALA A 49 -10.74 18.36 -21.90
N ALA A 50 -12.00 18.53 -22.30
CA ALA A 50 -12.98 17.45 -22.38
C ALA A 50 -12.61 16.29 -23.33
N PRO A 51 -12.31 16.51 -24.63
CA PRO A 51 -11.90 15.44 -25.54
C PRO A 51 -10.51 14.91 -25.18
N VAL A 52 -9.60 15.73 -24.67
CA VAL A 52 -8.29 15.28 -24.19
C VAL A 52 -8.46 14.29 -23.05
N LEU A 53 -9.34 14.57 -22.09
CA LEU A 53 -9.62 13.66 -21.00
C LEU A 53 -10.33 12.38 -21.47
N ALA A 54 -11.31 12.51 -22.37
CA ALA A 54 -12.01 11.37 -22.96
C ALA A 54 -11.05 10.45 -23.73
N THR A 55 -10.12 11.02 -24.51
CA THR A 55 -9.11 10.26 -25.24
C THR A 55 -8.09 9.59 -24.34
N LEU A 56 -7.63 10.29 -23.29
CA LEU A 56 -6.76 9.70 -22.28
C LEU A 56 -7.44 8.51 -21.58
N MET A 57 -8.72 8.64 -21.21
CA MET A 57 -9.46 7.55 -20.57
C MET A 57 -9.69 6.37 -21.51
N VAL A 58 -10.03 6.62 -22.77
CA VAL A 58 -10.17 5.56 -23.79
C VAL A 58 -8.85 4.85 -24.06
N ALA A 59 -7.74 5.59 -24.11
CA ALA A 59 -6.42 5.02 -24.30
C ALA A 59 -5.99 4.13 -23.13
N ARG A 60 -6.38 4.51 -21.89
CA ARG A 60 -6.09 3.75 -20.68
C ARG A 60 -7.00 2.53 -20.48
N HIS A 61 -8.30 2.68 -20.77
CA HIS A 61 -9.32 1.67 -20.53
C HIS A 61 -10.13 1.38 -21.80
N PRO A 62 -9.52 0.75 -22.83
CA PRO A 62 -10.15 0.56 -24.14
C PRO A 62 -11.39 -0.34 -24.12
N GLN A 63 -11.60 -1.09 -23.04
CA GLN A 63 -12.78 -1.95 -22.85
C GLN A 63 -13.94 -1.20 -22.21
N GLU A 64 -13.68 -0.10 -21.49
CA GLU A 64 -14.71 0.68 -20.81
C GLU A 64 -15.21 1.79 -21.75
N ARG A 65 -16.52 1.82 -22.03
CA ARG A 65 -17.15 2.91 -22.82
C ARG A 65 -17.31 4.22 -22.03
N PHE A 66 -16.61 4.36 -20.93
CA PHE A 66 -16.78 5.46 -19.99
C PHE A 66 -16.19 6.77 -20.53
N GLY A 67 -14.98 6.71 -21.10
CA GLY A 67 -14.29 7.89 -21.64
C GLY A 67 -15.11 8.67 -22.67
N PRO A 68 -15.70 8.03 -23.70
CA PRO A 68 -16.54 8.72 -24.67
C PRO A 68 -17.79 9.34 -24.07
N LEU A 69 -18.40 8.66 -23.09
CA LEU A 69 -19.61 9.12 -22.41
C LEU A 69 -19.31 10.35 -21.54
N LEU A 70 -18.17 10.36 -20.84
CA LEU A 70 -17.71 11.52 -20.08
C LEU A 70 -17.43 12.72 -21.00
N GLY A 71 -16.72 12.50 -22.12
CA GLY A 71 -16.46 13.53 -23.12
C GLY A 71 -17.75 14.12 -23.70
N PHE A 72 -18.69 13.26 -24.09
CA PHE A 72 -20.02 13.67 -24.56
C PHE A 72 -20.78 14.47 -23.49
N THR A 73 -20.60 14.13 -22.22
CA THR A 73 -21.27 14.82 -21.11
C THR A 73 -20.80 16.26 -20.94
N VAL A 74 -19.48 16.47 -20.93
CA VAL A 74 -18.92 17.82 -20.82
C VAL A 74 -19.30 18.65 -22.05
N LEU A 75 -19.27 18.03 -23.23
CA LEU A 75 -19.62 18.69 -24.48
C LEU A 75 -21.10 19.10 -24.52
N ALA A 76 -22.01 18.22 -24.12
CA ALA A 76 -23.43 18.50 -24.03
C ALA A 76 -23.72 19.60 -23.00
N ALA A 77 -23.03 19.59 -21.86
CA ALA A 77 -23.16 20.64 -20.85
C ALA A 77 -22.65 22.01 -21.36
N MET A 78 -21.57 22.04 -22.14
CA MET A 78 -21.08 23.27 -22.79
C MET A 78 -22.04 23.78 -23.86
N LEU A 79 -22.59 22.88 -24.69
CA LEU A 79 -23.59 23.26 -25.68
C LEU A 79 -24.86 23.79 -24.99
N ALA A 80 -25.30 23.15 -23.91
CA ALA A 80 -26.40 23.60 -23.08
C ALA A 80 -26.17 25.00 -22.51
N ALA A 81 -24.94 25.36 -22.14
CA ALA A 81 -24.61 26.69 -21.65
C ALA A 81 -24.82 27.79 -22.72
N CYS A 82 -24.75 27.44 -24.01
CA CYS A 82 -24.99 28.37 -25.11
C CYS A 82 -26.48 28.73 -25.29
N ARG A 83 -27.41 28.05 -24.61
CA ARG A 83 -28.86 28.27 -24.78
C ARG A 83 -29.32 29.69 -24.45
N ALA A 84 -28.62 30.38 -23.55
CA ALA A 84 -28.95 31.75 -23.12
C ALA A 84 -28.33 32.84 -24.00
N THR A 85 -27.67 32.46 -25.10
CA THR A 85 -27.03 33.40 -26.04
C THR A 85 -27.84 33.52 -27.32
N ASP A 86 -27.88 34.72 -27.90
CA ASP A 86 -28.56 34.98 -29.17
C ASP A 86 -27.73 34.45 -30.35
N LEU A 87 -27.89 33.15 -30.60
CA LEU A 87 -27.17 32.43 -31.66
C LEU A 87 -28.07 32.07 -32.84
N GLY A 88 -29.19 32.78 -33.00
CA GLY A 88 -30.22 32.44 -33.97
C GLY A 88 -30.69 30.97 -33.82
N PRO A 89 -30.63 30.14 -34.89
CA PRO A 89 -31.15 28.77 -34.87
C PRO A 89 -30.39 27.82 -33.95
N VAL A 90 -29.19 28.20 -33.47
CA VAL A 90 -28.39 27.37 -32.55
C VAL A 90 -28.92 27.43 -31.12
N ALA A 91 -29.55 28.52 -30.70
CA ALA A 91 -30.08 28.66 -29.33
C ALA A 91 -31.18 27.61 -29.02
N PRO A 92 -32.16 27.35 -29.90
CA PRO A 92 -33.10 26.24 -29.73
C PRO A 92 -32.42 24.87 -29.62
N ILE A 93 -31.41 24.60 -30.47
CA ILE A 93 -30.66 23.33 -30.45
C ILE A 93 -29.93 23.14 -29.11
N ALA A 94 -29.31 24.21 -28.60
CA ALA A 94 -28.66 24.24 -27.30
C ALA A 94 -29.67 24.02 -26.14
N GLY A 95 -30.85 24.64 -26.22
CA GLY A 95 -31.93 24.45 -25.24
C GLY A 95 -32.48 23.03 -25.22
N ILE A 96 -32.70 22.43 -26.39
CA ILE A 96 -33.09 21.02 -26.54
C ILE A 96 -32.01 20.11 -25.94
N THR A 97 -30.75 20.38 -26.25
CA THR A 97 -29.63 19.62 -25.70
C THR A 97 -29.59 19.71 -24.17
N ALA A 98 -29.83 20.89 -23.60
CA ALA A 98 -29.89 21.11 -22.16
C ALA A 98 -30.96 20.24 -21.50
N LEU A 99 -32.18 20.22 -22.04
CA LEU A 99 -33.29 19.41 -21.52
C LEU A 99 -33.00 17.91 -21.59
N LEU A 100 -32.35 17.44 -22.66
CA LEU A 100 -32.06 16.02 -22.84
C LEU A 100 -30.89 15.54 -21.99
N THR A 101 -29.93 16.41 -21.69
CA THR A 101 -28.65 16.02 -21.07
C THR A 101 -28.44 16.55 -19.66
N ALA A 102 -29.39 17.31 -19.11
CA ALA A 102 -29.33 17.81 -17.73
C ALA A 102 -28.99 16.72 -16.68
N PRO A 103 -29.62 15.52 -16.67
CA PRO A 103 -29.26 14.47 -15.71
C PRO A 103 -28.06 13.60 -16.12
N LEU A 104 -27.43 13.87 -17.26
CA LEU A 104 -26.36 13.04 -17.82
C LEU A 104 -25.12 12.96 -16.90
N PRO A 105 -24.61 14.04 -16.26
CA PRO A 105 -23.48 13.92 -15.33
C PRO A 105 -23.76 13.02 -14.13
N ALA A 106 -24.98 13.06 -13.57
CA ALA A 106 -25.43 12.14 -12.53
C ALA A 106 -25.43 10.68 -13.02
N PHE A 107 -25.90 10.44 -14.24
CA PHE A 107 -25.88 9.13 -14.86
C PHE A 107 -24.45 8.61 -15.05
N VAL A 108 -23.53 9.45 -15.56
CA VAL A 108 -22.11 9.11 -15.75
C VAL A 108 -21.48 8.75 -14.41
N VAL A 109 -21.60 9.61 -13.41
CA VAL A 109 -21.03 9.39 -12.08
C VAL A 109 -21.54 8.09 -11.47
N SER A 110 -22.84 7.80 -11.59
CA SER A 110 -23.43 6.55 -11.07
C SER A 110 -22.90 5.26 -11.71
N ARG A 111 -22.34 5.37 -12.91
CA ARG A 111 -21.75 4.27 -13.70
C ARG A 111 -20.24 4.21 -13.58
N TYR A 112 -19.61 5.15 -12.88
CA TYR A 112 -18.17 5.17 -12.71
C TYR A 112 -17.73 4.06 -11.77
N SER A 113 -16.92 3.14 -12.28
CA SER A 113 -16.56 1.89 -11.60
C SER A 113 -15.79 2.09 -10.29
N ALA A 114 -15.07 3.21 -10.14
CA ALA A 114 -14.35 3.52 -8.91
C ALA A 114 -15.24 4.05 -7.78
N LEU A 115 -16.50 4.41 -8.07
CA LEU A 115 -17.47 4.85 -7.06
C LEU A 115 -18.54 3.77 -6.88
N THR A 116 -18.61 3.21 -5.68
CA THR A 116 -19.60 2.19 -5.36
C THR A 116 -20.92 2.84 -4.94
N PHE A 117 -21.93 2.69 -5.79
CA PHE A 117 -23.30 3.13 -5.49
C PHE A 117 -24.20 1.92 -5.23
N PRO A 118 -25.19 2.02 -4.32
CA PRO A 118 -26.14 0.95 -4.12
C PRO A 118 -26.96 0.71 -5.39
N PRO A 119 -27.28 -0.55 -5.74
CA PRO A 119 -27.93 -0.89 -7.00
C PRO A 119 -29.33 -0.27 -7.14
N ARG A 120 -29.96 0.10 -6.02
CA ARG A 120 -31.23 0.85 -6.01
C ARG A 120 -31.04 2.30 -6.46
N ALA A 121 -29.96 2.97 -6.05
CA ALA A 121 -29.68 4.35 -6.45
C ALA A 121 -29.32 4.42 -7.94
N VAL A 122 -28.47 3.51 -8.43
CA VAL A 122 -28.12 3.45 -9.86
C VAL A 122 -29.36 3.22 -10.73
N ARG A 123 -30.28 2.36 -10.29
CA ARG A 123 -31.58 2.15 -10.97
C ARG A 123 -32.44 3.40 -10.96
N LEU A 124 -32.60 4.04 -9.79
CA LEU A 124 -33.39 5.27 -9.66
C LEU A 124 -32.87 6.38 -10.58
N VAL A 125 -31.54 6.59 -10.60
CA VAL A 125 -30.88 7.59 -11.47
C VAL A 125 -31.04 7.25 -12.95
N SER A 126 -30.92 5.97 -13.30
CA SER A 126 -31.13 5.53 -14.68
C SER A 126 -32.58 5.79 -15.12
N TYR A 127 -33.56 5.48 -14.27
CA TYR A 127 -34.96 5.75 -14.56
C TYR A 127 -35.27 7.24 -14.62
N SER A 128 -34.72 8.04 -13.69
CA SER A 128 -34.89 9.50 -13.73
C SER A 128 -34.25 10.10 -14.98
N PHE A 129 -33.08 9.61 -15.40
CA PHE A 129 -32.44 10.07 -16.64
C PHE A 129 -33.33 9.82 -17.87
N TRP A 130 -33.79 8.59 -18.06
CA TRP A 130 -34.62 8.25 -19.22
C TRP A 130 -35.99 8.93 -19.21
N ALA A 131 -36.62 9.04 -18.04
CA ALA A 131 -37.89 9.74 -17.92
C ALA A 131 -37.74 11.26 -18.14
N ALA A 132 -36.65 11.89 -17.67
CA ALA A 132 -36.37 13.31 -17.93
C ALA A 132 -36.13 13.54 -19.41
N ALA A 133 -35.33 12.69 -20.06
CA ALA A 133 -35.06 12.79 -21.49
C ALA A 133 -36.34 12.63 -22.33
N ALA A 134 -37.16 11.63 -22.05
CA ALA A 134 -38.44 11.42 -22.74
C ALA A 134 -39.39 12.62 -22.55
N LEU A 135 -39.48 13.13 -21.31
CA LEU A 135 -40.31 14.29 -21.01
C LEU A 135 -39.76 15.58 -21.66
N GLY A 136 -38.45 15.72 -21.76
CA GLY A 136 -37.78 16.81 -22.45
C GLY A 136 -38.13 16.85 -23.94
N VAL A 137 -38.17 15.69 -24.62
CA VAL A 137 -38.63 15.60 -26.02
C VAL A 137 -40.07 16.09 -26.16
N VAL A 138 -40.97 15.64 -25.29
CA VAL A 138 -42.39 16.05 -25.31
C VAL A 138 -42.50 17.56 -25.05
N LEU A 139 -41.76 18.09 -24.08
CA LEU A 139 -41.75 19.51 -23.76
C LEU A 139 -41.29 20.37 -24.95
N VAL A 140 -40.21 19.96 -25.63
CA VAL A 140 -39.72 20.63 -26.84
C VAL A 140 -40.77 20.64 -27.94
N LEU A 141 -41.44 19.51 -28.18
CA LEU A 141 -42.50 19.42 -29.19
C LEU A 141 -43.68 20.36 -28.88
N VAL A 142 -44.12 20.39 -27.62
CA VAL A 142 -45.23 21.27 -27.20
C VAL A 142 -44.84 22.75 -27.30
N LEU A 143 -43.62 23.12 -26.88
CA LEU A 143 -43.15 24.50 -26.94
C LEU A 143 -42.97 25.01 -28.38
N THR A 144 -42.45 24.15 -29.27
CA THR A 144 -42.25 24.50 -30.68
C THR A 144 -43.58 24.60 -31.44
N LEU A 145 -44.55 23.73 -31.16
CA LEU A 145 -45.90 23.82 -31.75
C LEU A 145 -46.71 24.99 -31.17
N GLY A 146 -46.51 25.32 -29.89
CA GLY A 146 -47.23 26.40 -29.22
C GLY A 146 -46.71 27.81 -29.54
N GLY A 147 -45.52 27.92 -30.14
CA GLY A 147 -44.93 29.21 -30.55
C GLY A 147 -44.49 30.12 -29.40
N SER A 148 -44.53 29.66 -28.14
CA SER A 148 -44.11 30.42 -26.97
C SER A 148 -43.09 29.64 -26.14
N VAL A 149 -41.91 30.24 -25.96
CA VAL A 149 -40.80 29.65 -25.21
C VAL A 149 -40.35 30.62 -24.11
N PRO A 150 -40.19 30.14 -22.87
CA PRO A 150 -39.49 30.88 -21.82
C PRO A 150 -38.08 31.25 -22.23
N PRO A 151 -37.63 32.49 -21.99
CA PRO A 151 -36.24 32.89 -22.22
C PRO A 151 -35.24 32.11 -21.36
N ALA A 152 -35.68 31.47 -20.27
CA ALA A 152 -34.84 30.61 -19.44
C ALA A 152 -34.53 29.24 -20.05
N LEU A 153 -35.36 28.75 -21.00
CA LEU A 153 -35.10 27.49 -21.68
C LEU A 153 -34.11 27.67 -22.83
N TRP A 154 -34.33 28.69 -23.66
CA TRP A 154 -33.36 29.19 -24.62
C TRP A 154 -33.73 30.61 -25.07
N PHE A 155 -32.75 31.30 -25.64
CA PHE A 155 -32.94 32.63 -26.19
C PHE A 155 -33.92 32.61 -27.36
N THR A 156 -34.89 33.52 -27.33
CA THR A 156 -35.85 33.77 -28.41
C THR A 156 -36.12 35.26 -28.52
N ALA A 157 -36.19 35.77 -29.76
CA ALA A 157 -36.48 37.18 -30.03
C ALA A 157 -37.93 37.57 -29.68
N ALA A 158 -38.83 36.59 -29.57
CA ALA A 158 -40.22 36.78 -29.20
C ALA A 158 -40.56 35.92 -27.98
N PRO A 159 -40.20 36.35 -26.75
CA PRO A 159 -40.57 35.62 -25.54
C PRO A 159 -42.09 35.62 -25.36
N GLY A 160 -42.66 34.44 -25.13
CA GLY A 160 -44.10 34.25 -24.96
C GLY A 160 -44.42 33.58 -23.63
N ARG A 161 -45.65 33.75 -23.12
CA ARG A 161 -46.12 33.02 -21.94
C ARG A 161 -46.27 31.54 -22.26
N VAL A 162 -45.85 30.70 -21.32
CA VAL A 162 -46.00 29.25 -21.42
C VAL A 162 -47.47 28.88 -21.26
N ALA A 163 -48.00 28.09 -22.20
CA ALA A 163 -49.33 27.53 -22.06
C ALA A 163 -49.39 26.57 -20.85
N GLY A 164 -50.54 26.49 -20.18
CA GLY A 164 -50.76 25.61 -19.01
C GLY A 164 -50.17 24.20 -19.11
N PRO A 165 -50.36 23.43 -20.21
CA PRO A 165 -49.79 22.09 -20.31
C PRO A 165 -48.26 22.07 -20.38
N ALA A 166 -47.64 23.02 -21.08
CA ALA A 166 -46.18 23.12 -21.14
C ALA A 166 -45.58 23.52 -19.79
N MET A 167 -46.30 24.33 -19.00
CA MET A 167 -45.90 24.68 -17.64
C MET A 167 -45.87 23.45 -16.73
N VAL A 168 -46.91 22.61 -16.77
CA VAL A 168 -46.95 21.36 -16.00
C VAL A 168 -45.82 20.42 -16.41
N LEU A 169 -45.59 20.25 -17.72
CA LEU A 169 -44.48 19.43 -18.23
C LEU A 169 -43.12 19.94 -17.75
N LEU A 170 -42.91 21.26 -17.74
CA LEU A 170 -41.68 21.89 -17.25
C LEU A 170 -41.47 21.64 -15.75
N VAL A 171 -42.51 21.78 -14.93
CA VAL A 171 -42.44 21.52 -13.48
C VAL A 171 -42.12 20.05 -13.21
N VAL A 172 -42.79 19.12 -13.91
CA VAL A 172 -42.53 17.68 -13.76
C VAL A 172 -41.10 17.34 -14.22
N HIS A 173 -40.63 17.91 -15.33
CA HIS A 173 -39.25 17.74 -15.79
C HIS A 173 -38.24 18.24 -14.77
N SER A 174 -38.43 19.46 -14.26
CA SER A 174 -37.57 20.08 -13.25
C SER A 174 -37.50 19.24 -11.97
N ALA A 175 -38.65 18.76 -11.48
CA ALA A 175 -38.71 17.89 -10.31
C ALA A 175 -37.95 16.58 -10.52
N LEU A 176 -38.07 15.99 -11.71
CA LEU A 176 -37.41 14.74 -12.05
C LEU A 176 -35.89 14.90 -12.23
N VAL A 177 -35.47 16.03 -12.82
CA VAL A 177 -34.06 16.44 -12.94
C VAL A 177 -33.46 16.75 -11.56
N CYS A 178 -34.22 17.27 -10.61
CA CYS A 178 -33.74 17.55 -9.25
C CYS A 178 -33.63 16.28 -8.39
N THR A 179 -34.60 15.36 -8.50
CA THR A 179 -34.64 14.13 -7.67
C THR A 179 -33.49 13.16 -7.93
N GLY A 180 -33.00 13.04 -9.17
CA GLY A 180 -31.86 12.16 -9.51
C GLY A 180 -30.53 12.56 -8.85
N PRO A 181 -30.01 13.78 -9.12
CA PRO A 181 -28.78 14.33 -8.54
C PRO A 181 -28.84 14.53 -7.04
N LEU A 182 -29.96 15.02 -6.48
CA LEU A 182 -30.13 15.13 -5.02
C LEU A 182 -30.26 13.75 -4.37
N GLY A 183 -30.88 12.79 -5.05
CA GLY A 183 -30.90 11.39 -4.66
C GLY A 183 -29.49 10.80 -4.61
N LEU A 184 -28.65 11.05 -5.61
CA LEU A 184 -27.24 10.65 -5.61
C LEU A 184 -26.46 11.36 -4.49
N ALA A 185 -26.46 12.69 -4.45
CA ALA A 185 -25.74 13.48 -3.45
C ALA A 185 -26.17 13.12 -2.01
N GLY A 186 -27.46 12.88 -1.79
CA GLY A 186 -28.02 12.53 -0.48
C GLY A 186 -27.78 11.08 -0.07
N THR A 187 -27.84 10.12 -1.00
CA THR A 187 -27.73 8.68 -0.66
C THR A 187 -26.30 8.14 -0.71
N SER A 188 -25.42 8.73 -1.51
CA SER A 188 -24.06 8.20 -1.75
C SER A 188 -22.96 8.84 -0.92
N VAL A 189 -23.12 10.10 -0.49
CA VAL A 189 -21.96 10.91 -0.07
C VAL A 189 -21.67 10.83 1.43
N ILE A 190 -22.65 10.54 2.29
CA ILE A 190 -22.45 10.79 3.74
C ILE A 190 -22.67 9.57 4.63
N ARG A 191 -23.64 8.70 4.31
CA ARG A 191 -24.10 7.72 5.32
C ARG A 191 -23.51 6.32 5.21
N ARG A 192 -22.93 5.93 4.07
CA ARG A 192 -22.54 4.52 3.84
C ARG A 192 -21.13 4.28 3.30
N MET A 193 -20.41 5.33 2.91
CA MET A 193 -19.01 5.16 2.50
C MET A 193 -18.11 5.08 3.75
N PRO A 194 -17.24 4.07 3.85
CA PRO A 194 -16.23 4.00 4.91
C PRO A 194 -15.37 5.27 4.94
N ARG A 195 -14.81 5.59 6.10
CA ARG A 195 -14.10 6.88 6.31
C ARG A 195 -12.93 7.06 5.35
N ALA A 196 -12.26 5.97 4.98
CA ALA A 196 -11.09 6.00 4.12
C ALA A 196 -11.45 6.30 2.64
N SER A 197 -12.50 5.66 2.11
CA SER A 197 -12.98 5.94 0.75
C SER A 197 -13.58 7.35 0.62
N ARG A 198 -14.17 7.89 1.70
CA ARG A 198 -14.60 9.30 1.73
C ARG A 198 -13.45 10.28 1.51
N ILE A 199 -12.27 10.03 2.07
CA ILE A 199 -11.12 10.94 1.93
C ILE A 199 -10.60 10.92 0.49
N ALA A 200 -10.52 9.75 -0.14
CA ALA A 200 -10.12 9.62 -1.54
C ALA A 200 -11.17 10.17 -2.53
N ALA A 201 -12.47 10.05 -2.21
CA ALA A 201 -13.56 10.51 -3.07
C ALA A 201 -13.93 11.99 -2.89
N ARG A 202 -13.50 12.64 -1.78
CA ARG A 202 -13.72 14.08 -1.49
C ARG A 202 -13.55 15.02 -2.71
N PRO A 203 -12.47 14.92 -3.52
CA PRO A 203 -12.29 15.80 -4.67
C PRO A 203 -13.34 15.63 -5.77
N ILE A 204 -14.07 14.50 -5.84
CA ILE A 204 -15.21 14.31 -6.76
C ILE A 204 -16.54 14.67 -6.09
N LEU A 205 -16.69 14.30 -4.82
CA LEU A 205 -17.93 14.48 -4.07
C LEU A 205 -18.34 15.96 -3.96
N TRP A 206 -17.39 16.86 -3.73
CA TRP A 206 -17.65 18.30 -3.66
C TRP A 206 -18.14 18.86 -5.01
N PRO A 207 -17.44 18.65 -6.15
CA PRO A 207 -17.94 19.05 -7.46
C PRO A 207 -19.32 18.46 -7.80
N VAL A 208 -19.59 17.19 -7.47
CA VAL A 208 -20.90 16.57 -7.72
C VAL A 208 -22.00 17.22 -6.89
N ALA A 209 -21.75 17.49 -5.61
CA ALA A 209 -22.71 18.18 -4.74
C ALA A 209 -22.96 19.62 -5.20
N CYS A 210 -21.89 20.36 -5.51
CA CYS A 210 -21.98 21.72 -6.05
C CYS A 210 -22.73 21.72 -7.39
N TRP A 211 -22.45 20.75 -8.27
CA TRP A 211 -23.13 20.62 -9.56
C TRP A 211 -24.63 20.34 -9.38
N ALA A 212 -24.98 19.40 -8.51
CA ALA A 212 -26.37 19.08 -8.20
C ALA A 212 -27.10 20.32 -7.67
N LEU A 213 -26.47 21.08 -6.76
CA LEU A 213 -27.02 22.33 -6.24
C LEU A 213 -27.19 23.38 -7.34
N ALA A 214 -26.18 23.60 -8.16
CA ALA A 214 -26.24 24.56 -9.27
C ALA A 214 -27.32 24.20 -10.29
N LEU A 215 -27.46 22.92 -10.63
CA LEU A 215 -28.50 22.44 -11.54
C LEU A 215 -29.89 22.64 -10.93
N THR A 216 -30.09 22.31 -9.65
CA THR A 216 -31.39 22.52 -8.98
C THR A 216 -31.77 24.00 -8.95
N ALA A 217 -30.80 24.88 -8.69
CA ALA A 217 -31.03 26.32 -8.71
C ALA A 217 -31.38 26.81 -10.13
N SER A 218 -30.72 26.28 -11.17
CA SER A 218 -31.05 26.59 -12.56
C SER A 218 -32.46 26.14 -12.95
N GLU A 219 -32.91 24.97 -12.52
CA GLU A 219 -34.26 24.47 -12.82
C GLU A 219 -35.34 25.25 -12.06
N ILE A 220 -35.11 25.57 -10.79
CA ILE A 220 -36.00 26.44 -10.00
C ILE A 220 -36.14 27.80 -10.67
N TRP A 221 -35.04 28.39 -11.14
CA TRP A 221 -35.05 29.65 -11.86
C TRP A 221 -35.82 29.54 -13.18
N ALA A 222 -35.64 28.46 -13.95
CA ALA A 222 -36.38 28.24 -15.19
C ALA A 222 -37.89 28.17 -14.95
N VAL A 223 -38.34 27.43 -13.93
CA VAL A 223 -39.75 27.37 -13.52
C VAL A 223 -40.25 28.74 -13.07
N ALA A 224 -39.51 29.45 -12.22
CA ALA A 224 -39.90 30.76 -11.72
C ALA A 224 -40.07 31.79 -12.85
N SER A 225 -39.16 31.78 -13.83
CA SER A 225 -39.22 32.65 -15.00
C SER A 225 -40.40 32.36 -15.92
N ALA A 226 -40.89 31.12 -15.94
CA ALA A 226 -42.03 30.71 -16.74
C ALA A 226 -43.38 31.13 -16.10
N VAL A 227 -43.43 31.28 -14.77
CA VAL A 227 -44.61 31.77 -14.02
C VAL A 227 -44.67 33.30 -13.99
N GLY A 228 -43.51 33.95 -13.87
CA GLY A 228 -43.40 35.40 -13.75
C GLY A 228 -43.87 36.16 -15.00
N PRO A 229 -44.15 37.47 -14.89
CA PRO A 229 -44.29 38.31 -16.08
C PRO A 229 -43.02 38.21 -16.94
N PRO A 230 -43.14 38.22 -18.29
CA PRO A 230 -41.98 38.23 -19.17
C PRO A 230 -41.17 39.50 -18.92
N ALA A 231 -40.16 39.42 -18.05
CA ALA A 231 -39.28 40.53 -17.74
C ALA A 231 -38.17 40.56 -18.81
N PRO A 232 -38.00 41.67 -19.53
CA PRO A 232 -37.04 41.74 -20.64
C PRO A 232 -35.57 41.71 -20.18
N ASN A 233 -35.28 41.97 -18.89
CA ASN A 233 -33.91 42.01 -18.38
C ASN A 233 -33.85 41.49 -16.94
N LEU A 234 -33.49 40.21 -16.77
CA LEU A 234 -32.57 39.90 -15.68
C LEU A 234 -31.20 40.45 -16.09
N SER A 235 -30.43 40.98 -15.14
CA SER A 235 -29.09 41.47 -15.46
C SER A 235 -28.32 40.34 -16.17
N ASN A 236 -27.54 40.68 -17.21
CA ASN A 236 -26.73 39.68 -17.93
C ASN A 236 -25.88 38.83 -16.95
N ALA A 237 -25.56 39.34 -15.76
CA ALA A 237 -24.84 38.64 -14.72
C ALA A 237 -25.62 37.45 -14.11
N ASP A 238 -26.93 37.56 -13.90
CA ASP A 238 -27.74 36.54 -13.22
C ASP A 238 -27.96 35.31 -14.12
N ALA A 239 -28.35 35.52 -15.38
CA ALA A 239 -28.54 34.43 -16.35
C ALA A 239 -27.23 33.69 -16.66
N THR A 240 -26.10 34.40 -16.66
CA THR A 240 -24.77 33.83 -16.88
C THR A 240 -24.38 32.87 -15.76
N LEU A 241 -24.67 33.22 -14.49
CA LEU A 241 -24.34 32.36 -13.36
C LEU A 241 -25.15 31.04 -13.38
N PHE A 242 -26.46 31.11 -13.57
CA PHE A 242 -27.30 29.90 -13.53
C PHE A 242 -27.11 28.97 -14.74
N VAL A 243 -26.65 29.49 -15.87
CA VAL A 243 -26.46 28.71 -17.10
C VAL A 243 -25.03 28.18 -17.26
N ILE A 244 -24.01 28.96 -16.87
CA ILE A 244 -22.60 28.56 -17.04
C ILE A 244 -22.11 27.71 -15.86
N LEU A 245 -22.57 27.97 -14.63
CA LEU A 245 -22.09 27.27 -13.43
C LEU A 245 -22.30 25.73 -13.49
N PRO A 246 -23.46 25.19 -13.93
CA PRO A 246 -23.62 23.75 -14.06
C PRO A 246 -22.68 23.14 -15.11
N ALA A 247 -22.43 23.85 -16.22
CA ALA A 247 -21.53 23.39 -17.28
C ALA A 247 -20.07 23.37 -16.80
N PHE A 248 -19.65 24.40 -16.07
CA PHE A 248 -18.35 24.46 -15.42
C PHE A 248 -18.16 23.30 -14.44
N LEU A 249 -19.15 23.05 -13.59
CA LEU A 249 -19.06 22.01 -12.57
C LEU A 249 -19.09 20.60 -13.18
N ALA A 250 -19.76 20.39 -14.33
CA ALA A 250 -19.63 19.15 -15.10
C ALA A 250 -18.18 18.94 -15.61
N GLY A 251 -17.52 20.01 -16.07
CA GLY A 251 -16.09 19.99 -16.40
C GLY A 251 -15.20 19.69 -15.19
N ALA A 252 -15.49 20.27 -14.03
CA ALA A 252 -14.77 19.99 -12.79
C ALA A 252 -14.95 18.54 -12.31
N ILE A 253 -16.17 17.98 -12.46
CA ILE A 253 -16.44 16.55 -12.19
C ILE A 253 -15.60 15.68 -13.13
N ALA A 254 -15.58 15.99 -14.43
CA ALA A 254 -14.77 15.26 -15.38
C ALA A 254 -13.27 15.33 -15.03
N ALA A 255 -12.76 16.53 -14.72
CA ALA A 255 -11.38 16.70 -14.28
C ALA A 255 -11.06 15.91 -12.99
N GLY A 256 -11.98 15.88 -12.03
CA GLY A 256 -11.86 15.08 -10.82
C GLY A 256 -11.83 13.57 -11.10
N ILE A 257 -12.69 13.08 -12.00
CA ILE A 257 -12.69 11.69 -12.46
C ILE A 257 -11.38 11.35 -13.17
N GLY A 258 -10.92 12.24 -14.05
CA GLY A 258 -9.64 12.13 -14.74
C GLY A 258 -8.45 12.11 -13.78
N TRP A 259 -8.48 12.94 -12.73
CA TRP A 259 -7.46 12.94 -11.69
C TRP A 259 -7.43 11.64 -10.90
N ILE A 260 -8.58 11.11 -10.48
CA ILE A 260 -8.65 9.82 -9.78
C ILE A 260 -8.15 8.70 -10.69
N ASP A 261 -8.54 8.69 -11.96
CA ASP A 261 -8.04 7.69 -12.91
C ASP A 261 -6.54 7.85 -13.17
N MET A 262 -6.02 9.08 -13.13
CA MET A 262 -4.61 9.34 -13.35
C MET A 262 -3.73 8.99 -12.15
N THR A 263 -4.21 9.21 -10.93
CA THR A 263 -3.41 9.13 -9.70
C THR A 263 -3.66 7.86 -8.88
N VAL A 264 -4.90 7.37 -8.88
CA VAL A 264 -5.33 6.21 -8.08
C VAL A 264 -5.36 4.95 -8.93
N ARG A 265 -5.88 5.02 -10.17
CA ARG A 265 -5.98 3.89 -11.08
C ARG A 265 -4.71 3.74 -11.92
N ILE A 266 -3.76 2.94 -11.45
CA ILE A 266 -2.62 2.54 -12.28
C ILE A 266 -3.17 1.70 -13.44
N PRO A 267 -2.75 1.94 -14.70
CA PRO A 267 -3.18 1.10 -15.81
C PRO A 267 -2.85 -0.36 -15.52
N THR A 268 -3.88 -1.20 -15.42
CA THR A 268 -3.73 -2.63 -15.61
C THR A 268 -3.26 -2.80 -17.04
N SER A 269 -1.96 -3.06 -17.21
CA SER A 269 -1.38 -3.27 -18.53
C SER A 269 -2.22 -4.31 -19.27
N PRO A 270 -2.72 -4.00 -20.48
CA PRO A 270 -3.43 -4.99 -21.26
C PRO A 270 -2.41 -6.07 -21.64
N SER A 271 -2.66 -7.28 -21.14
CA SER A 271 -2.07 -8.53 -21.63
C SER A 271 -0.52 -8.60 -21.64
N GLY A 272 0.03 -9.30 -20.65
CA GLY A 272 1.18 -10.18 -20.88
C GLY A 272 2.58 -9.56 -20.98
N THR A 273 2.77 -8.26 -20.79
CA THR A 273 4.13 -7.72 -20.63
C THR A 273 4.61 -7.96 -19.20
N PRO A 274 5.65 -8.78 -18.96
CA PRO A 274 6.23 -8.90 -17.63
C PRO A 274 6.70 -7.52 -17.17
N LEU A 275 6.21 -7.10 -16.00
CA LEU A 275 6.62 -5.85 -15.36
C LEU A 275 8.15 -5.79 -15.32
N PRO A 276 8.76 -4.62 -15.61
CA PRO A 276 10.21 -4.47 -15.50
C PRO A 276 10.65 -4.85 -14.09
N ARG A 277 11.51 -5.87 -14.00
CA ARG A 277 12.00 -6.54 -12.77
C ARG A 277 12.73 -5.63 -11.77
N THR A 278 12.73 -4.32 -11.95
CA THR A 278 13.60 -3.38 -11.25
C THR A 278 12.87 -2.29 -10.45
N ARG A 279 11.53 -2.28 -10.41
CA ARG A 279 10.80 -1.47 -9.42
C ARG A 279 10.21 -2.39 -8.37
N THR A 280 10.65 -2.25 -7.13
CA THR A 280 9.99 -2.82 -5.95
C THR A 280 8.55 -2.31 -5.90
N ILE A 281 7.62 -3.11 -6.40
CA ILE A 281 6.19 -2.82 -6.31
C ILE A 281 5.77 -3.27 -4.91
N ASP A 282 5.56 -2.28 -4.05
CA ASP A 282 4.93 -2.47 -2.75
C ASP A 282 3.49 -2.99 -2.97
N VAL A 283 3.26 -4.26 -2.64
CA VAL A 283 1.98 -4.97 -2.83
C VAL A 283 0.88 -4.33 -1.99
N GLU A 284 1.20 -3.87 -0.78
CA GLU A 284 0.26 -3.17 0.09
C GLU A 284 -0.18 -1.86 -0.56
N ARG A 285 0.77 -1.14 -1.15
CA ARG A 285 0.50 0.09 -1.91
C ARG A 285 -0.25 -0.16 -3.21
N TYR A 286 -0.05 -1.31 -3.84
CA TYR A 286 -0.77 -1.72 -5.05
C TYR A 286 -2.23 -2.06 -4.72
N LEU A 287 -2.45 -2.88 -3.70
CA LEU A 287 -3.78 -3.30 -3.26
C LEU A 287 -4.58 -2.16 -2.66
N SER A 288 -3.96 -1.32 -1.82
CA SER A 288 -4.62 -0.13 -1.26
C SER A 288 -5.13 0.82 -2.34
N ARG A 289 -4.44 0.93 -3.47
CA ARG A 289 -4.91 1.70 -4.63
C ARG A 289 -5.97 0.97 -5.43
N ALA A 290 -5.78 -0.33 -5.69
CA ALA A 290 -6.71 -1.14 -6.48
C ALA A 290 -8.08 -1.28 -5.80
N LEU A 291 -8.09 -1.38 -4.47
CA LEU A 291 -9.29 -1.54 -3.64
C LEU A 291 -9.75 -0.21 -2.99
N ALA A 292 -9.04 0.90 -3.25
CA ALA A 292 -9.30 2.22 -2.67
C ALA A 292 -9.37 2.24 -1.13
N ASP A 293 -8.64 1.32 -0.48
CA ASP A 293 -8.54 1.17 0.96
C ASP A 293 -7.09 1.36 1.44
N PRO A 294 -6.73 2.55 1.98
CA PRO A 294 -5.40 2.82 2.52
C PRO A 294 -5.09 2.07 3.83
N SER A 295 -6.07 1.37 4.42
CA SER A 295 -5.89 0.58 5.65
C SER A 295 -5.56 -0.89 5.39
N ILE A 296 -5.44 -1.29 4.12
CA ILE A 296 -5.03 -2.64 3.74
C ILE A 296 -3.64 -2.92 4.27
N ARG A 297 -3.50 -4.03 4.97
CA ARG A 297 -2.22 -4.62 5.36
C ARG A 297 -2.08 -5.99 4.73
N VAL A 298 -0.88 -6.30 4.23
CA VAL A 298 -0.58 -7.62 3.65
C VAL A 298 0.38 -8.35 4.57
N LEU A 299 -0.02 -9.55 4.95
CA LEU A 299 0.68 -10.43 5.87
C LEU A 299 1.09 -11.70 5.13
N TYR A 300 2.32 -12.14 5.32
CA TYR A 300 2.90 -13.29 4.64
C TYR A 300 3.11 -14.44 5.64
N PRO A 301 2.79 -15.68 5.25
CA PRO A 301 3.19 -16.86 6.01
C PRO A 301 4.67 -17.15 5.74
N VAL A 302 5.40 -17.52 6.79
CA VAL A 302 6.81 -17.93 6.69
C VAL A 302 6.95 -19.37 7.19
N ASP A 303 7.67 -20.18 6.42
CA ASP A 303 7.90 -21.58 6.73
C ASP A 303 8.76 -21.71 8.00
N GLY A 304 8.31 -22.50 8.99
CA GLY A 304 9.05 -22.76 10.23
C GLY A 304 8.79 -21.79 11.39
N ALA A 305 8.01 -20.72 11.21
CA ALA A 305 7.63 -19.81 12.29
C ALA A 305 6.10 -19.79 12.53
N PRO A 306 5.61 -19.99 13.77
CA PRO A 306 4.19 -19.80 14.07
C PRO A 306 3.86 -18.30 14.05
N GLY A 307 3.24 -17.81 12.98
CA GLY A 307 2.76 -16.44 12.89
C GLY A 307 2.72 -15.87 11.48
N TRP A 308 2.40 -14.57 11.40
CA TRP A 308 2.40 -13.82 10.15
C TRP A 308 3.45 -12.73 10.17
N VAL A 309 4.00 -12.40 9.02
CA VAL A 309 5.09 -11.44 8.88
C VAL A 309 4.69 -10.35 7.89
N ASN A 310 5.00 -9.09 8.19
CA ASN A 310 4.77 -8.00 7.24
C ASN A 310 5.89 -7.91 6.19
N ALA A 311 5.74 -7.04 5.19
CA ALA A 311 6.75 -6.84 4.13
C ALA A 311 8.15 -6.42 4.67
N ALA A 312 8.23 -5.91 5.91
CA ALA A 312 9.47 -5.53 6.56
C ALA A 312 10.14 -6.67 7.35
N GLY A 313 9.60 -7.89 7.30
CA GLY A 313 10.15 -9.03 8.04
C GLY A 313 9.80 -9.04 9.54
N ARG A 314 8.89 -8.16 10.01
CA ARG A 314 8.49 -8.13 11.43
C ARG A 314 7.29 -9.05 11.66
N SER A 315 7.36 -9.83 12.73
CA SER A 315 6.24 -10.66 13.19
C SER A 315 5.07 -9.78 13.66
N THR A 316 3.87 -10.06 13.15
CA THR A 316 2.63 -9.33 13.43
C THR A 316 1.45 -10.28 13.40
N SER A 317 0.48 -10.10 14.29
CA SER A 317 -0.78 -10.86 14.26
C SER A 317 -1.87 -10.11 13.48
N PRO A 318 -2.70 -10.79 12.67
CA PRO A 318 -3.87 -10.17 12.06
C PRO A 318 -4.86 -9.71 13.13
N GLU A 319 -5.50 -8.54 12.94
CA GLU A 319 -6.52 -7.98 13.85
C GLU A 319 -7.87 -8.70 13.68
N THR A 320 -7.86 -10.02 13.91
CA THR A 320 -9.01 -10.89 13.69
C THR A 320 -10.03 -10.69 14.82
N GLY A 321 -11.27 -10.29 14.49
CA GLY A 321 -12.37 -10.18 15.46
C GLY A 321 -12.77 -8.76 15.89
N ALA A 322 -12.12 -7.72 15.36
CA ALA A 322 -12.63 -6.35 15.48
C ALA A 322 -13.84 -6.17 14.54
N ALA A 323 -14.92 -5.55 15.01
CA ALA A 323 -16.17 -5.38 14.24
C ALA A 323 -15.97 -4.65 12.89
N ASP A 324 -14.90 -3.85 12.77
CA ASP A 324 -14.56 -3.03 11.61
C ASP A 324 -13.43 -3.63 10.74
N ARG A 325 -12.98 -4.89 10.98
CA ARG A 325 -11.90 -5.52 10.19
C ARG A 325 -12.33 -6.88 9.62
N ALA A 326 -11.88 -7.16 8.40
CA ALA A 326 -12.11 -8.41 7.69
C ALA A 326 -10.80 -8.94 7.10
N THR A 327 -10.71 -10.26 7.06
CA THR A 327 -9.49 -10.96 6.66
C THR A 327 -9.75 -11.84 5.45
N THR A 328 -8.91 -11.77 4.42
CA THR A 328 -9.00 -12.61 3.22
C THR A 328 -7.70 -13.37 3.02
N VAL A 329 -7.79 -14.69 3.03
CA VAL A 329 -6.64 -15.59 2.83
C VAL A 329 -6.45 -15.84 1.34
N ILE A 330 -5.22 -15.71 0.85
CA ILE A 330 -4.87 -15.92 -0.55
C ILE A 330 -4.08 -17.21 -0.67
N VAL A 331 -4.59 -18.11 -1.49
CA VAL A 331 -4.02 -19.43 -1.72
C VAL A 331 -3.61 -19.55 -3.18
N ARG A 332 -2.45 -20.16 -3.45
CA ARG A 332 -1.99 -20.49 -4.80
C ARG A 332 -1.51 -21.93 -4.81
N GLY A 333 -2.18 -22.78 -5.60
CA GLY A 333 -1.96 -24.23 -5.52
C GLY A 333 -2.41 -24.75 -4.15
N SER A 334 -1.53 -25.47 -3.45
CA SER A 334 -1.77 -25.97 -2.08
C SER A 334 -1.23 -25.06 -0.97
N GLY A 335 -0.56 -23.96 -1.31
CA GLY A 335 0.11 -23.08 -0.35
C GLY A 335 -0.61 -21.75 -0.14
N VAL A 336 -0.68 -21.31 1.12
CA VAL A 336 -1.10 -19.93 1.45
C VAL A 336 0.06 -19.01 1.08
N ILE A 337 -0.20 -18.01 0.24
CA ILE A 337 0.82 -17.06 -0.22
C ILE A 337 0.73 -15.71 0.49
N GLY A 338 -0.39 -15.43 1.16
CA GLY A 338 -0.59 -14.20 1.92
C GLY A 338 -1.98 -14.09 2.54
N LEU A 339 -2.13 -13.12 3.42
CA LEU A 339 -3.36 -12.76 4.10
C LEU A 339 -3.53 -11.25 4.02
N ILE A 340 -4.67 -10.81 3.51
CA ILE A 340 -5.06 -9.40 3.45
C ILE A 340 -5.91 -9.09 4.66
N ASP A 341 -5.51 -8.10 5.43
CA ASP A 341 -6.29 -7.55 6.55
C ASP A 341 -6.79 -6.15 6.15
N GLN A 342 -8.11 -5.99 6.03
CA GLN A 342 -8.78 -4.84 5.43
C GLN A 342 -10.00 -4.39 6.27
N ASP A 343 -10.54 -3.20 5.99
CA ASP A 343 -11.78 -2.73 6.64
C ASP A 343 -12.97 -3.65 6.29
N SER A 344 -13.83 -3.98 7.27
CA SER A 344 -14.98 -4.87 7.08
C SER A 344 -16.01 -4.29 6.08
N ALA A 345 -15.99 -2.99 5.82
CA ALA A 345 -16.79 -2.35 4.78
C ALA A 345 -16.37 -2.73 3.34
N THR A 346 -15.13 -3.17 3.14
CA THR A 346 -14.58 -3.63 1.84
C THR A 346 -15.01 -5.07 1.51
N THR A 347 -15.48 -5.83 2.51
CA THR A 347 -15.98 -7.22 2.40
C THR A 347 -17.28 -7.37 1.59
N ALA A 348 -17.88 -6.28 1.11
CA ALA A 348 -19.12 -6.33 0.33
C ALA A 348 -18.97 -7.04 -1.04
N TYR A 349 -17.73 -7.23 -1.52
CA TYR A 349 -17.42 -7.92 -2.78
C TYR A 349 -16.17 -8.81 -2.63
N PRO A 350 -16.27 -9.96 -1.94
CA PRO A 350 -15.14 -10.87 -1.72
C PRO A 350 -14.51 -11.34 -3.04
N ASP A 351 -15.33 -11.57 -4.07
CA ASP A 351 -14.89 -11.99 -5.40
C ASP A 351 -13.96 -10.98 -6.09
N ALA A 352 -14.12 -9.68 -5.82
CA ALA A 352 -13.26 -8.65 -6.41
C ALA A 352 -11.89 -8.59 -5.71
N VAL A 353 -11.87 -8.78 -4.39
CA VAL A 353 -10.63 -8.88 -3.60
C VAL A 353 -9.86 -10.12 -4.04
N GLU A 354 -10.53 -11.26 -4.18
CA GLU A 354 -9.94 -12.51 -4.64
C GLU A 354 -9.41 -12.42 -6.07
N LEU A 355 -10.14 -11.79 -7.00
CA LEU A 355 -9.71 -11.64 -8.39
C LEU A 355 -8.46 -10.76 -8.52
N VAL A 356 -8.42 -9.63 -7.79
CA VAL A 356 -7.26 -8.72 -7.80
C VAL A 356 -6.07 -9.35 -7.07
N ALA A 357 -6.31 -10.04 -5.96
CA ALA A 357 -5.32 -10.82 -5.23
C ALA A 357 -4.71 -11.94 -6.09
N THR A 358 -5.54 -12.67 -6.82
CA THR A 358 -5.11 -13.76 -7.72
C THR A 358 -4.25 -13.19 -8.86
N GLY A 359 -4.63 -12.04 -9.42
CA GLY A 359 -3.82 -11.31 -10.40
C GLY A 359 -2.49 -10.79 -9.85
N ALA A 360 -2.44 -10.48 -8.56
CA ALA A 360 -1.24 -10.05 -7.84
C ALA A 360 -0.40 -11.20 -7.26
N GLY A 361 -0.85 -12.45 -7.41
CA GLY A 361 -0.27 -13.61 -6.72
C GLY A 361 1.23 -13.85 -7.00
N LEU A 362 1.74 -13.47 -8.18
CA LEU A 362 3.18 -13.55 -8.48
C LEU A 362 4.00 -12.48 -7.72
N ILE A 363 3.43 -11.29 -7.54
CA ILE A 363 4.08 -10.20 -6.81
C ILE A 363 4.07 -10.51 -5.31
N MET A 364 2.95 -11.06 -4.81
CA MET A 364 2.84 -11.55 -3.44
C MET A 364 3.84 -12.66 -3.13
N GLU A 365 4.04 -13.61 -4.04
CA GLU A 365 5.04 -14.66 -3.84
C GLU A 365 6.46 -14.09 -3.76
N THR A 366 6.75 -13.08 -4.58
CA THR A 366 8.06 -12.41 -4.56
C THR A 366 8.27 -11.64 -3.25
N GLU A 367 7.24 -10.97 -2.74
CA GLU A 367 7.29 -10.28 -1.45
C GLU A 367 7.34 -11.26 -0.27
N ARG A 368 6.65 -12.41 -0.35
CA ARG A 368 6.75 -13.50 0.65
C ARG A 368 8.20 -13.95 0.80
N LEU A 369 8.90 -14.20 -0.30
CA LEU A 369 10.31 -14.60 -0.31
C LEU A 369 11.24 -13.50 0.23
N ARG A 370 10.89 -12.22 0.05
CA ARG A 370 11.65 -11.11 0.64
C ARG A 370 11.39 -10.98 2.13
N ALA A 371 10.14 -11.15 2.56
CA ALA A 371 9.75 -11.11 3.96
C ALA A 371 10.41 -12.25 4.74
N SER A 372 10.53 -13.45 4.17
CA SER A 372 11.29 -14.55 4.78
C SER A 372 12.78 -14.21 4.89
N ALA A 373 13.41 -13.71 3.83
CA ALA A 373 14.82 -13.30 3.88
C ALA A 373 15.09 -12.18 4.90
N ALA A 374 14.13 -11.25 5.07
CA ALA A 374 14.23 -10.19 6.07
C ALA A 374 14.08 -10.72 7.50
N LEU A 375 13.19 -11.70 7.71
CA LEU A 375 13.05 -12.40 9.00
C LEU A 375 14.35 -13.12 9.38
N ASP A 376 14.96 -13.85 8.45
CA ASP A 376 16.21 -14.59 8.68
C ASP A 376 17.36 -13.64 9.07
N LEU A 377 17.46 -12.49 8.40
CA LEU A 377 18.44 -11.46 8.75
C LEU A 377 18.22 -10.90 10.15
N GLU A 378 16.97 -10.70 10.57
CA GLU A 378 16.67 -10.21 11.91
C GLU A 378 16.99 -11.26 12.98
N GLN A 379 16.69 -12.53 12.71
CA GLN A 379 17.08 -13.63 13.59
C GLN A 379 18.60 -13.74 13.71
N ALA A 380 19.34 -13.63 12.60
CA ALA A 380 20.80 -13.64 12.60
C ALA A 380 21.39 -12.48 13.42
N ARG A 381 20.80 -11.28 13.33
CA ARG A 381 21.21 -10.12 14.15
C ARG A 381 20.97 -10.34 15.63
N LEU A 382 19.81 -10.89 16.00
CA LEU A 382 19.50 -11.20 17.40
C LEU A 382 20.46 -12.26 17.96
N LEU A 383 20.81 -13.27 17.16
CA LEU A 383 21.82 -14.27 17.54
C LEU A 383 23.21 -13.65 17.68
N ALA A 384 23.63 -12.80 16.73
CA ALA A 384 24.91 -12.10 16.82
C ALA A 384 25.00 -11.21 18.05
N GLN A 385 23.92 -10.50 18.41
CA GLN A 385 23.86 -9.71 19.65
C GLN A 385 24.01 -10.59 20.88
N ARG A 386 23.32 -11.73 20.95
CA ARG A 386 23.44 -12.68 22.06
C ARG A 386 24.85 -13.26 22.17
N LEU A 387 25.49 -13.60 21.04
CA LEU A 387 26.87 -14.08 21.01
C LEU A 387 27.87 -13.01 21.45
N LEU A 388 27.67 -11.76 21.03
CA LEU A 388 28.53 -10.65 21.45
C LEU A 388 28.45 -10.43 22.97
N VAL A 389 27.23 -10.40 23.52
CA VAL A 389 27.02 -10.27 24.97
C VAL A 389 27.63 -11.47 25.72
N ALA A 390 27.42 -12.69 25.23
CA ALA A 390 28.01 -13.89 25.82
C ALA A 390 29.55 -13.91 25.74
N SER A 391 30.15 -13.25 24.75
CA SER A 391 31.61 -13.14 24.61
C SER A 391 32.22 -12.03 25.47
N ASP A 392 31.48 -10.98 25.80
CA ASP A 392 31.98 -9.85 26.58
C ASP A 392 31.96 -10.10 28.09
N GLU A 393 30.98 -10.87 28.60
CA GLU A 393 30.86 -11.22 30.02
C GLU A 393 32.15 -11.86 30.60
N PRO A 394 32.73 -12.91 29.98
CA PRO A 394 33.93 -13.57 30.51
C PRO A 394 35.17 -12.69 30.38
N ARG A 395 35.24 -11.86 29.33
CA ARG A 395 36.36 -10.93 29.11
C ARG A 395 36.36 -9.81 30.13
N SER A 396 35.18 -9.29 30.47
CA SER A 396 34.99 -8.30 31.52
C SER A 396 35.35 -8.87 32.89
N ALA A 397 34.85 -10.05 33.22
CA ALA A 397 35.17 -10.75 34.47
C ALA A 397 36.68 -10.99 34.62
N LEU A 398 37.35 -11.50 33.57
CA LEU A 398 38.80 -11.71 33.57
C LEU A 398 39.58 -10.41 33.76
N ARG A 399 39.15 -9.32 33.10
CA ARG A 399 39.77 -8.00 33.25
C ARG A 399 39.66 -7.51 34.69
N THR A 400 38.49 -7.63 35.31
CA THR A 400 38.25 -7.23 36.70
C THR A 400 39.12 -8.05 37.65
N THR A 401 39.16 -9.38 37.50
CA THR A 401 40.03 -10.25 38.33
C THR A 401 41.52 -9.90 38.20
N LEU A 402 41.98 -9.55 37.00
CA LEU A 402 43.38 -9.15 36.77
C LEU A 402 43.71 -7.78 37.37
N VAL A 403 42.80 -6.81 37.21
CA VAL A 403 42.98 -5.43 37.71
C VAL A 403 42.92 -5.40 39.23
N ASP A 404 41.93 -6.05 39.84
CA ASP A 404 41.70 -5.99 41.29
C ASP A 404 42.62 -6.91 42.09
N GLY A 405 43.21 -7.92 41.45
CA GLY A 405 44.14 -8.85 42.10
C GLY A 405 45.61 -8.57 41.74
N PRO A 406 46.21 -9.35 40.82
CA PRO A 406 47.66 -9.34 40.63
C PRO A 406 48.24 -8.00 40.19
N LEU A 407 47.52 -7.22 39.37
CA LEU A 407 48.01 -5.92 38.91
C LEU A 407 47.97 -4.85 40.02
N ALA A 408 46.94 -4.87 40.87
CA ALA A 408 46.88 -4.01 42.05
C ALA A 408 48.01 -4.36 43.05
N GLU A 409 48.30 -5.65 43.23
CA GLU A 409 49.39 -6.07 44.12
C GLU A 409 50.77 -5.72 43.55
N LEU A 410 50.99 -5.84 42.24
CA LEU A 410 52.22 -5.35 41.59
C LEU A 410 52.41 -3.85 41.76
N ALA A 411 51.33 -3.06 41.65
CA ALA A 411 51.40 -1.62 41.91
C ALA A 411 51.74 -1.32 43.39
N SER A 412 51.18 -2.10 44.33
CA SER A 412 51.54 -2.02 45.76
C SER A 412 53.01 -2.37 46.02
N ILE A 413 53.53 -3.41 45.36
CA ILE A 413 54.93 -3.82 45.47
C ILE A 413 55.87 -2.74 44.92
N ALA A 414 55.53 -2.14 43.76
CA ALA A 414 56.30 -1.04 43.19
C ALA A 414 56.37 0.18 44.13
N HIS A 415 55.27 0.49 44.82
CA HIS A 415 55.23 1.56 45.82
C HIS A 415 56.06 1.23 47.07
N ALA A 416 56.00 -0.01 47.56
CA ALA A 416 56.78 -0.46 48.72
C ALA A 416 58.30 -0.43 48.45
N LEU A 417 58.73 -0.80 47.23
CA LEU A 417 60.12 -0.70 46.77
C LEU A 417 60.61 0.76 46.79
N ALA A 418 59.79 1.70 46.32
CA ALA A 418 60.12 3.12 46.37
C ALA A 418 60.22 3.68 47.80
N GLY A 419 59.51 3.06 48.75
CA GLY A 419 59.53 3.40 50.18
C GLY A 419 60.65 2.76 51.00
N GLY A 420 61.57 2.01 50.38
CA GLY A 420 62.76 1.44 51.05
C GLY A 420 62.51 0.13 51.81
N THR A 421 61.47 -0.64 51.46
CA THR A 421 61.28 -1.98 52.04
C THR A 421 62.43 -2.94 51.65
N PRO A 422 62.85 -3.84 52.56
CA PRO A 422 63.92 -4.79 52.28
C PRO A 422 63.53 -5.75 51.15
N VAL A 423 64.47 -5.99 50.23
CA VAL A 423 64.29 -6.75 48.99
C VAL A 423 63.78 -8.18 49.23
N VAL A 424 64.09 -8.78 50.38
CA VAL A 424 63.65 -10.14 50.73
C VAL A 424 62.12 -10.27 50.81
N ASP A 425 61.43 -9.29 51.41
CA ASP A 425 59.97 -9.31 51.55
C ASP A 425 59.26 -9.01 50.22
N VAL A 426 59.91 -8.20 49.38
CA VAL A 426 59.48 -7.86 48.02
C VAL A 426 59.54 -9.08 47.10
N VAL A 427 60.62 -9.87 47.18
CA VAL A 427 60.79 -11.09 46.37
C VAL A 427 59.72 -12.12 46.71
N ALA A 428 59.36 -12.28 47.99
CA ALA A 428 58.30 -13.18 48.41
C ALA A 428 56.94 -12.77 47.83
N ARG A 429 56.59 -11.47 47.87
CA ARG A 429 55.34 -10.95 47.29
C ARG A 429 55.31 -11.04 45.76
N ILE A 430 56.41 -10.77 45.06
CA ILE A 430 56.49 -10.96 43.60
C ILE A 430 56.26 -12.42 43.21
N ASN A 431 56.81 -13.37 43.98
CA ASN A 431 56.59 -14.79 43.74
C ASN A 431 55.13 -15.21 43.97
N ALA A 432 54.45 -14.63 44.97
CA ALA A 432 53.02 -14.86 45.20
C ALA A 432 52.17 -14.31 44.04
N VAL A 433 52.40 -13.08 43.60
CA VAL A 433 51.72 -12.50 42.42
C VAL A 433 52.02 -13.31 41.16
N ALA A 434 53.26 -13.76 40.96
CA ALA A 434 53.60 -14.62 39.82
C ALA A 434 52.89 -15.98 39.87
N ALA A 435 52.63 -16.53 41.06
CA ALA A 435 51.82 -17.73 41.26
C ALA A 435 50.34 -17.47 40.99
N ASP A 436 49.80 -16.30 41.37
CA ASP A 436 48.42 -15.91 41.10
C ASP A 436 48.18 -15.64 39.62
N VAL A 437 49.08 -14.92 38.94
CA VAL A 437 49.05 -14.75 37.48
C VAL A 437 49.21 -16.09 36.77
N ARG A 438 50.07 -16.99 37.27
CA ARG A 438 50.16 -18.36 36.76
C ARG A 438 48.87 -19.13 36.98
N THR A 439 48.22 -19.00 38.12
CA THR A 439 46.94 -19.69 38.40
C THR A 439 45.83 -19.14 37.51
N ILE A 440 45.76 -17.83 37.30
CA ILE A 440 44.84 -17.19 36.35
C ILE A 440 45.14 -17.62 34.91
N SER A 441 46.43 -17.73 34.54
CA SER A 441 46.85 -18.20 33.21
C SER A 441 46.59 -19.70 33.01
N HIS A 442 46.82 -20.53 34.04
CA HIS A 442 46.58 -21.99 34.07
C HIS A 442 45.09 -22.34 34.20
N GLY A 443 44.27 -21.41 34.70
CA GLY A 443 42.82 -21.48 34.63
C GLY A 443 42.28 -21.36 33.21
N VAL A 444 43.04 -20.73 32.30
CA VAL A 444 42.62 -20.48 30.92
C VAL A 444 43.30 -21.44 29.92
N PHE A 445 44.58 -21.82 30.09
CA PHE A 445 45.27 -22.77 29.21
C PHE A 445 46.40 -23.54 29.94
N SER A 446 46.45 -24.86 29.82
CA SER A 446 47.63 -25.63 30.25
C SER A 446 48.76 -25.53 29.22
N ALA A 447 49.91 -24.98 29.60
CA ALA A 447 51.08 -24.87 28.72
C ALA A 447 51.61 -26.25 28.29
N SER A 448 51.44 -27.28 29.12
CA SER A 448 51.82 -28.66 28.78
C SER A 448 50.98 -29.23 27.65
N LEU A 449 49.70 -28.84 27.53
CA LEU A 449 48.84 -29.21 26.41
C LEU A 449 49.31 -28.57 25.09
N THR A 450 49.75 -27.31 25.15
CA THR A 450 50.20 -26.57 23.95
C THR A 450 51.51 -27.14 23.41
N VAL A 451 52.48 -27.43 24.29
CA VAL A 451 53.82 -27.88 23.89
C VAL A 451 53.91 -29.39 23.66
N GLY A 452 53.21 -30.19 24.46
CA GLY A 452 53.33 -31.67 24.43
C GLY A 452 52.03 -32.44 24.19
N GLY A 453 50.91 -31.76 23.89
CA GLY A 453 49.62 -32.38 23.60
C GLY A 453 48.97 -33.02 24.83
N LEU A 454 47.89 -33.77 24.59
CA LEU A 454 47.12 -34.44 25.67
C LEU A 454 48.01 -35.33 26.55
N ARG A 455 49.00 -36.01 25.97
CA ARG A 455 49.91 -36.91 26.70
C ARG A 455 50.78 -36.19 27.73
N ALA A 456 51.34 -35.03 27.38
CA ALA A 456 52.12 -34.24 28.32
C ALA A 456 51.25 -33.58 29.39
N ALA A 457 49.97 -33.36 29.10
CA ALA A 457 49.03 -32.73 30.02
C ALA A 457 48.40 -33.71 31.03
N LEU A 458 48.18 -34.97 30.66
CA LEU A 458 47.47 -35.98 31.46
C LEU A 458 48.33 -37.19 31.87
N GLY A 459 49.53 -37.34 31.31
CA GLY A 459 50.42 -38.47 31.58
C GLY A 459 50.32 -39.58 30.53
N SER A 460 51.40 -40.34 30.35
CA SER A 460 51.59 -41.27 29.22
C SER A 460 50.77 -42.56 29.25
N HIS A 461 50.10 -42.87 30.36
CA HIS A 461 49.42 -44.16 30.58
C HIS A 461 47.90 -44.12 30.37
N LEU A 462 47.32 -42.93 30.11
CA LEU A 462 45.87 -42.71 30.05
C LEU A 462 45.38 -42.17 28.70
N VAL A 463 46.28 -41.99 27.71
CA VAL A 463 45.98 -41.25 26.47
C VAL A 463 46.67 -41.89 25.24
N PRO A 464 46.01 -41.94 24.06
CA PRO A 464 46.59 -42.42 22.81
C PRO A 464 47.89 -41.70 22.39
N ASP A 465 48.77 -42.42 21.67
CA ASP A 465 50.11 -41.94 21.28
C ASP A 465 50.13 -41.05 20.01
N ARG A 466 49.22 -40.07 19.89
CA ARG A 466 49.23 -39.07 18.79
C ARG A 466 48.85 -37.65 19.21
N ARG A 467 49.10 -36.69 18.32
CA ARG A 467 48.69 -35.27 18.42
C ARG A 467 47.34 -35.09 17.74
N TYR A 468 46.49 -34.24 18.32
CA TYR A 468 45.18 -33.88 17.77
C TYR A 468 45.09 -32.37 17.49
N PRO A 469 44.11 -31.90 16.71
CA PRO A 469 43.84 -30.48 16.57
C PRO A 469 43.65 -29.81 17.94
N PRO A 470 44.13 -28.56 18.15
CA PRO A 470 44.14 -27.92 19.47
C PRO A 470 42.78 -27.83 20.16
N ILE A 471 41.69 -27.69 19.39
CA ILE A 471 40.32 -27.61 19.91
C ILE A 471 39.83 -28.95 20.46
N ILE A 472 40.24 -30.06 19.85
CA ILE A 472 39.95 -31.42 20.31
C ILE A 472 40.81 -31.71 21.55
N GLU A 473 42.12 -31.41 21.51
CA GLU A 473 43.01 -31.59 22.67
C GLU A 473 42.51 -30.84 23.91
N MET A 474 42.04 -29.60 23.74
CA MET A 474 41.50 -28.79 24.83
C MET A 474 40.19 -29.35 25.38
N THR A 475 39.27 -29.74 24.51
CA THR A 475 37.95 -30.25 24.94
C THR A 475 38.10 -31.57 25.68
N THR A 476 38.93 -32.48 25.17
CA THR A 476 39.28 -33.74 25.83
C THR A 476 40.03 -33.51 27.15
N TYR A 477 40.95 -32.55 27.21
CA TYR A 477 41.67 -32.20 28.44
C TYR A 477 40.71 -31.68 29.52
N LEU A 478 39.80 -30.77 29.18
CA LEU A 478 38.82 -30.24 30.14
C LEU A 478 37.85 -31.31 30.64
N ALA A 479 37.45 -32.24 29.76
CA ALA A 479 36.63 -33.38 30.12
C ALA A 479 37.33 -34.29 31.13
N ALA A 480 38.62 -34.61 30.92
CA ALA A 480 39.39 -35.48 31.80
C ALA A 480 39.92 -34.80 33.06
N LYS A 481 40.17 -33.48 33.05
CA LYS A 481 40.80 -32.73 34.17
C LYS A 481 40.03 -32.84 35.49
N ALA A 482 38.70 -32.97 35.42
CA ALA A 482 37.84 -33.06 36.59
C ALA A 482 37.93 -34.44 37.30
N ASP A 483 38.49 -35.45 36.65
CA ASP A 483 38.57 -36.81 37.17
C ASP A 483 39.97 -37.41 36.99
N PRO A 484 40.74 -37.60 38.08
CA PRO A 484 42.05 -38.23 38.04
C PRO A 484 42.05 -39.68 37.52
N ALA A 485 40.90 -40.35 37.57
CA ALA A 485 40.73 -41.72 37.08
C ALA A 485 40.21 -41.79 35.64
N ALA A 486 40.06 -40.65 34.95
CA ALA A 486 39.53 -40.62 33.60
C ALA A 486 40.44 -41.39 32.63
N THR A 487 39.85 -42.27 31.82
CA THR A 487 40.54 -42.96 30.72
C THR A 487 40.11 -42.36 29.39
N ILE A 488 41.09 -42.17 28.50
CA ILE A 488 40.86 -41.66 27.15
C ILE A 488 41.25 -42.75 26.16
N GLU A 489 40.29 -43.19 25.36
CA GLU A 489 40.49 -44.20 24.33
C GLU A 489 40.21 -43.61 22.95
N GLU A 490 40.93 -44.09 21.95
CA GLU A 490 40.64 -43.76 20.56
C GLU A 490 39.85 -44.92 19.95
N THR A 491 38.64 -44.61 19.48
CA THR A 491 37.71 -45.61 18.94
C THR A 491 37.18 -45.14 17.58
N MET A 492 36.70 -46.08 16.76
CA MET A 492 35.95 -45.76 15.56
C MET A 492 34.46 -45.66 15.91
N GLY A 493 33.91 -44.45 15.90
CA GLY A 493 32.48 -44.20 16.02
C GLY A 493 31.76 -44.33 14.68
N GLU A 494 30.44 -44.14 14.69
CA GLU A 494 29.59 -44.21 13.47
C GLU A 494 30.01 -43.16 12.42
N ASP A 495 30.48 -41.98 12.87
CA ASP A 495 30.88 -40.85 12.01
C ASP A 495 32.39 -40.75 11.79
N GLY A 496 33.17 -41.78 12.15
CA GLY A 496 34.62 -41.83 11.97
C GLY A 496 35.42 -41.89 13.29
N PRO A 497 36.74 -41.60 13.26
CA PRO A 497 37.59 -41.74 14.43
C PRO A 497 37.21 -40.72 15.51
N CYS A 498 37.02 -41.17 16.75
CA CYS A 498 36.66 -40.33 17.89
C CYS A 498 37.52 -40.65 19.12
N LEU A 499 37.63 -39.68 20.02
CA LEU A 499 38.15 -39.84 21.36
C LEU A 499 37.00 -40.06 22.31
N VAL A 500 37.05 -41.16 23.06
CA VAL A 500 36.07 -41.50 24.10
C VAL A 500 36.74 -41.25 25.45
N VAL A 501 36.13 -40.38 26.26
CA VAL A 501 36.57 -40.09 27.63
C VAL A 501 35.58 -40.71 28.58
N HIS A 502 36.06 -41.62 29.43
CA HIS A 502 35.28 -42.20 30.52
C HIS A 502 35.60 -41.43 31.81
N THR A 503 34.58 -40.89 32.46
CA THR A 503 34.74 -40.15 33.73
C THR A 503 33.71 -40.61 34.76
N GLY A 504 34.07 -40.69 36.03
CA GLY A 504 33.14 -40.92 37.13
C GLY A 504 32.19 -39.74 37.38
N PRO A 505 32.70 -38.50 37.62
CA PRO A 505 31.86 -37.35 37.85
C PRO A 505 31.19 -36.85 36.57
N ALA A 506 30.05 -36.18 36.75
CA ALA A 506 29.33 -35.53 35.65
C ALA A 506 30.16 -34.39 35.05
N PRO A 507 30.30 -34.32 33.71
CA PRO A 507 31.02 -33.23 33.08
C PRO A 507 30.28 -31.91 33.31
N ALA A 508 31.05 -30.84 33.53
CA ALA A 508 30.55 -29.49 33.68
C ALA A 508 29.79 -29.03 32.42
N PHE A 509 28.86 -28.09 32.60
CA PHE A 509 27.92 -27.68 31.54
C PHE A 509 28.63 -27.10 30.32
N ASP A 510 29.69 -26.32 30.54
CA ASP A 510 30.57 -25.76 29.52
C ASP A 510 31.32 -26.81 28.69
N VAL A 511 31.69 -27.94 29.30
CA VAL A 511 32.30 -29.07 28.59
C VAL A 511 31.28 -29.75 27.69
N ARG A 512 30.02 -29.91 28.14
CA ARG A 512 28.95 -30.52 27.34
C ARG A 512 28.61 -29.69 26.11
N ASP A 513 28.52 -28.38 26.25
CA ASP A 513 28.25 -27.46 25.15
C ASP A 513 29.38 -27.52 24.10
N ARG A 514 30.64 -27.57 24.56
CA ARG A 514 31.81 -27.72 23.66
C ARG A 514 31.83 -29.05 22.91
N VAL A 515 31.53 -30.15 23.59
CA VAL A 515 31.45 -31.48 22.95
C VAL A 515 30.36 -31.49 21.88
N THR A 516 29.19 -30.92 22.20
CA THR A 516 28.07 -30.82 21.26
C THR A 516 28.41 -29.95 20.05
N ALA A 517 29.08 -28.81 20.27
CA ALA A 517 29.52 -27.91 19.20
C ALA A 517 30.54 -28.55 18.24
N LEU A 518 31.29 -29.55 18.72
CA LEU A 518 32.22 -30.34 17.89
C LEU A 518 31.54 -31.52 17.19
N GLY A 519 30.24 -31.72 17.34
CA GLY A 519 29.52 -32.90 16.82
C GLY A 519 29.70 -34.15 17.67
N GLY A 520 30.15 -34.01 18.92
CA GLY A 520 30.30 -35.09 19.88
C GLY A 520 29.04 -35.35 20.71
N THR A 521 29.08 -36.39 21.53
CA THR A 521 27.97 -36.81 22.39
C THR A 521 28.42 -37.00 23.83
N VAL A 522 27.51 -36.75 24.78
CA VAL A 522 27.72 -37.00 26.21
C VAL A 522 26.60 -37.90 26.70
N SER A 523 26.95 -39.09 27.17
CA SER A 523 25.99 -40.08 27.69
C SER A 523 26.39 -40.54 29.09
N ASN A 524 25.40 -41.01 29.86
CA ASN A 524 25.62 -41.60 31.18
C ASN A 524 25.41 -43.12 31.06
N GLN A 525 26.41 -43.91 31.43
CA GLN A 525 26.37 -45.37 31.40
C GLN A 525 26.94 -45.95 32.70
N ASP A 526 26.22 -46.90 33.31
CA ASP A 526 26.66 -47.74 34.43
C ASP A 526 27.46 -47.02 35.55
N GLY A 527 26.98 -45.87 35.99
CA GLY A 527 27.58 -45.12 37.10
C GLY A 527 28.75 -44.20 36.71
N GLY A 528 28.99 -44.01 35.42
CA GLY A 528 29.94 -43.05 34.86
C GLY A 528 29.40 -42.31 33.64
N TRP A 529 30.17 -41.35 33.15
CA TRP A 529 29.88 -40.56 31.96
C TRP A 529 30.84 -40.93 30.84
N ILE A 530 30.28 -41.06 29.64
CA ILE A 530 31.02 -41.33 28.41
C ILE A 530 30.87 -40.11 27.51
N ILE A 531 31.99 -39.48 27.19
CA ILE A 531 32.07 -38.28 26.36
C ILE A 531 32.79 -38.66 25.07
N THR A 532 32.10 -38.54 23.94
CA THR A 532 32.64 -38.85 22.62
C THR A 532 32.95 -37.56 21.88
N VAL A 533 34.20 -37.36 21.48
CA VAL A 533 34.66 -36.19 20.73
C VAL A 533 35.19 -36.65 19.37
N PRO A 534 34.57 -36.27 18.23
CA PRO A 534 35.06 -36.66 16.91
C PRO A 534 36.44 -36.03 16.63
N THR A 535 37.32 -36.80 16.01
CA THR A 535 38.73 -36.41 15.78
C THR A 535 39.01 -35.97 14.35
N ALA A 536 38.18 -36.42 13.40
CA ALA A 536 38.07 -35.79 12.11
C ALA A 536 37.17 -34.56 12.28
N ALA A 537 37.73 -33.35 12.11
CA ALA A 537 36.88 -32.19 11.94
C ALA A 537 36.01 -32.46 10.71
N GLY A 538 34.70 -32.58 10.90
CA GLY A 538 33.74 -32.75 9.82
C GLY A 538 33.88 -31.61 8.81
N GLN A 539 34.72 -31.80 7.81
CA GLN A 539 34.60 -31.11 6.53
C GLN A 539 33.55 -31.88 5.73
N ASP A 540 32.28 -31.77 6.14
CA ASP A 540 31.13 -32.08 5.30
C ASP A 540 29.94 -31.25 5.81
N HIS A 541 29.96 -29.98 5.44
CA HIS A 541 28.75 -29.18 5.25
C HIS A 541 28.75 -28.75 3.78
N GLY A 542 28.30 -29.67 2.93
CA GLY A 542 27.80 -29.40 1.58
C GLY A 542 26.28 -29.27 1.62
#